data_AF-A0A2A6NPX4-F1
#
_entry.id   AF-A0A2A6NPX4-F1
#
_cell.length_a   1.000
_cell.length_b   1.000
_cell.length_c   1.000
_cell.angle_alpha   90.00
_cell.angle_beta   90.00
_cell.angle_gamma   90.00
#
_symmetry.space_group_name_H-M   'P 1'
#
loop_
_entity.id
_entity.type
_entity.pdbx_description
1 polymer ?
#
loop_
_entity_poly.entity_id
_entity_poly.type
_entity_poly.pdbx_seq_one_letter_code
_entity_poly.pdbx_strand_id
1 'polypeptide(L)'
;MDLSTRGIDLMIHIPDAAIGAVAAALIAGIVSLLGLIISKEQKTSDFRQAWIDALRSDLTAFLTQVNAIHDATKVKYADHAEKVETLRPLYIPLNNSTFNILLRVNPSERNSRALLDAMEAFNSLTADETKLTTENIRAVERQFLGASQTLLKTEWRRVKSGERTFRVAKWLAVIVIASSVAAAILIAYRTIWPEANSSPDSVLSRSKLPSSQRAAPPEKDKLAQ
;
A
#
# COMPACT_ATOMS: atom_id res chain seq x y z
N MET A 1 8.27 4.35 -69.84
CA MET A 1 8.20 2.98 -69.27
C MET A 1 9.61 2.69 -68.77
N ASP A 2 9.93 2.53 -67.51
CA ASP A 2 9.14 2.11 -66.35
C ASP A 2 9.91 2.58 -65.10
N LEU A 3 9.30 3.44 -64.29
CA LEU A 3 9.84 3.98 -63.03
C LEU A 3 8.78 3.77 -61.95
N SER A 4 8.35 2.52 -61.74
CA SER A 4 7.36 2.24 -60.71
C SER A 4 7.47 0.81 -60.21
N THR A 5 8.53 0.47 -59.47
CA THR A 5 8.55 -0.70 -58.55
C THR A 5 9.84 -0.77 -57.72
N ARG A 6 10.29 0.36 -57.13
CA ARG A 6 11.11 0.28 -55.91
C ARG A 6 10.18 0.46 -54.71
N GLY A 7 9.29 -0.54 -54.56
CA GLY A 7 8.46 -0.70 -53.39
C GLY A 7 9.35 -0.88 -52.17
N ILE A 8 9.04 -0.11 -51.14
CA ILE A 8 9.69 -0.07 -49.85
C ILE A 8 9.27 -1.34 -49.10
N ASP A 9 9.87 -2.48 -49.42
CA ASP A 9 9.77 -3.69 -48.59
C ASP A 9 10.97 -3.72 -47.63
N LEU A 10 10.95 -2.80 -46.67
CA LEU A 10 11.76 -2.93 -45.47
C LEU A 10 11.04 -3.95 -44.56
N MET A 11 11.19 -5.24 -44.86
CA MET A 11 10.80 -6.30 -43.94
C MET A 11 11.67 -6.16 -42.68
N ILE A 12 11.16 -5.47 -41.66
CA ILE A 12 11.78 -5.43 -40.33
C ILE A 12 11.61 -6.84 -39.73
N HIS A 13 12.57 -7.70 -39.98
CA HIS A 13 12.68 -8.99 -39.31
C HIS A 13 13.24 -8.75 -37.90
N ILE A 14 12.37 -8.41 -36.96
CA ILE A 14 12.78 -8.29 -35.55
C ILE A 14 13.14 -9.69 -35.07
N PRO A 15 14.36 -9.93 -34.59
CA PRO A 15 14.72 -11.23 -34.03
C PRO A 15 13.80 -11.56 -32.86
N ASP A 16 13.31 -12.79 -32.75
CA ASP A 16 12.47 -13.23 -31.62
C ASP A 16 13.14 -12.94 -30.26
N ALA A 17 14.48 -13.02 -30.23
CA ALA A 17 15.30 -12.64 -29.08
C ALA A 17 15.16 -11.15 -28.69
N ALA A 18 14.99 -10.24 -29.65
CA ALA A 18 14.79 -8.81 -29.40
C ALA A 18 13.40 -8.52 -28.82
N ILE A 19 12.36 -9.23 -29.28
CA ILE A 19 11.01 -9.15 -28.70
C ILE A 19 11.05 -9.61 -27.23
N GLY A 20 11.74 -10.74 -26.97
CA GLY A 20 11.94 -11.25 -25.61
C GLY A 20 12.71 -10.28 -24.71
N ALA A 21 13.77 -9.65 -25.21
CA ALA A 21 14.56 -8.67 -24.45
C ALA A 21 13.76 -7.41 -24.10
N VAL A 22 12.96 -6.88 -25.03
CA VAL A 22 12.09 -5.72 -24.78
C VAL A 22 11.01 -6.06 -23.75
N ALA A 23 10.40 -7.24 -23.86
CA ALA A 23 9.41 -7.70 -22.87
C ALA A 23 10.03 -7.85 -21.48
N ALA A 24 11.23 -8.44 -21.38
CA ALA A 24 11.95 -8.57 -20.12
C ALA A 24 12.31 -7.21 -19.50
N ALA A 25 12.79 -6.26 -20.31
CA ALA A 25 13.11 -4.91 -19.86
C ALA A 25 11.87 -4.15 -19.34
N LEU A 26 10.71 -4.29 -20.00
CA LEU A 26 9.46 -3.71 -19.55
C LEU A 26 9.00 -4.29 -18.20
N ILE A 27 9.08 -5.61 -18.04
CA ILE A 27 8.75 -6.28 -16.77
C ILE A 27 9.70 -5.79 -15.67
N ALA A 28 11.01 -5.77 -15.94
CA ALA A 28 12.00 -5.28 -14.99
C ALA A 28 11.73 -3.83 -14.58
N GLY A 29 11.34 -2.96 -15.53
CA GLY A 29 10.96 -1.58 -15.27
C GLY A 29 9.73 -1.46 -14.36
N ILE A 30 8.68 -2.25 -14.61
CA ILE A 30 7.47 -2.28 -13.76
C ILE A 30 7.80 -2.76 -12.34
N VAL A 31 8.58 -3.84 -12.22
CA VAL A 31 8.99 -4.39 -10.91
C VAL A 31 9.83 -3.36 -10.15
N SER A 32 10.75 -2.68 -10.82
CA SER A 32 11.56 -1.61 -10.22
C SER A 32 10.69 -0.45 -9.71
N LEU A 33 9.74 0.01 -10.52
CA LEU A 33 8.81 1.07 -10.14
C LEU A 33 7.95 0.68 -8.93
N LEU A 34 7.43 -0.55 -8.89
CA LEU A 34 6.70 -1.06 -7.74
C LEU A 34 7.56 -1.09 -6.48
N GLY A 35 8.83 -1.52 -6.61
CA GLY A 35 9.80 -1.51 -5.52
C GLY A 35 10.02 -0.10 -4.95
N LEU A 36 10.16 0.90 -5.81
CA LEU A 36 10.31 2.31 -5.40
C LEU A 36 9.06 2.83 -4.68
N ILE A 37 7.87 2.52 -5.19
CA ILE A 37 6.61 2.92 -4.56
C ILE A 37 6.49 2.30 -3.17
N ILE A 38 6.72 0.99 -3.05
CA ILE A 38 6.65 0.27 -1.76
C ILE A 38 7.68 0.86 -0.79
N SER A 39 8.91 1.12 -1.24
CA SER A 39 9.96 1.70 -0.41
C SER A 39 9.58 3.09 0.14
N LYS A 40 9.05 3.97 -0.73
CA LYS A 40 8.55 5.29 -0.31
C LYS A 40 7.44 5.14 0.74
N GLU A 41 6.47 4.28 0.51
CA GLU A 41 5.31 4.10 1.39
C GLU A 41 5.71 3.54 2.75
N GLN A 42 6.59 2.54 2.77
CA GLN A 42 7.17 2.00 4.00
C GLN A 42 7.86 3.11 4.78
N LYS A 43 8.72 3.89 4.12
CA LYS A 43 9.46 4.96 4.78
C LYS A 43 8.55 6.06 5.31
N THR A 44 7.49 6.39 4.57
CA THR A 44 6.49 7.36 5.00
C THR A 44 5.73 6.88 6.23
N SER A 45 5.37 5.58 6.27
CA SER A 45 4.76 4.96 7.46
C SER A 45 5.70 5.02 8.67
N ASP A 46 6.98 4.70 8.48
CA ASP A 46 7.99 4.75 9.54
C ASP A 46 8.15 6.18 10.08
N PHE A 47 8.18 7.20 9.21
CA PHE A 47 8.25 8.59 9.63
C PHE A 47 7.01 9.04 10.43
N ARG A 48 5.82 8.59 10.04
CA ARG A 48 4.60 8.88 10.79
C ARG A 48 4.59 8.18 12.16
N GLN A 49 5.07 6.94 12.24
CA GLN A 49 5.21 6.23 13.50
C GLN A 49 6.23 6.93 14.42
N ALA A 50 7.39 7.31 13.89
CA ALA A 50 8.38 8.08 14.63
C ALA A 50 7.83 9.42 15.14
N TRP A 51 6.99 10.11 14.35
CA TRP A 51 6.30 11.31 14.80
C TRP A 51 5.31 11.02 15.94
N ILE A 52 4.52 9.95 15.86
CA ILE A 52 3.58 9.53 16.92
C ILE A 52 4.32 9.17 18.20
N ASP A 53 5.43 8.42 18.08
CA ASP A 53 6.21 7.97 19.23
C ASP A 53 6.90 9.13 19.93
N ALA A 54 7.46 10.08 19.15
CA ALA A 54 8.01 11.31 19.70
C ALA A 54 6.93 12.15 20.40
N LEU A 55 5.75 12.31 19.81
CA LEU A 55 4.64 13.00 20.45
C LEU A 55 4.22 12.28 21.76
N ARG A 56 4.13 10.94 21.77
CA ARG A 56 3.81 10.18 22.99
C ARG A 56 4.85 10.41 24.09
N SER A 57 6.13 10.47 23.72
CA SER A 57 7.23 10.80 24.63
C SER A 57 7.07 12.21 25.21
N ASP A 58 6.84 13.21 24.36
CA ASP A 58 6.65 14.61 24.78
C ASP A 58 5.42 14.75 25.71
N LEU A 59 4.31 14.09 25.41
CA LEU A 59 3.09 14.08 26.24
C LEU A 59 3.32 13.46 27.62
N THR A 60 4.11 12.39 27.68
CA THR A 60 4.45 11.73 28.94
C THR A 60 5.37 12.61 29.77
N ALA A 61 6.39 13.21 29.14
CA ALA A 61 7.30 14.14 29.78
C ALA A 61 6.53 15.35 30.35
N PHE A 62 5.62 15.95 29.59
CA PHE A 62 4.77 17.04 30.07
C PHE A 62 4.03 16.64 31.35
N LEU A 63 3.29 15.53 31.32
CA LEU A 63 2.50 15.07 32.45
C LEU A 63 3.36 14.72 33.68
N THR A 64 4.50 14.07 33.49
CA THR A 64 5.44 13.76 34.57
C THR A 64 5.97 15.02 35.23
N GLN A 65 6.34 16.04 34.45
CA GLN A 65 6.87 17.28 35.01
C GLN A 65 5.80 18.10 35.73
N VAL A 66 4.57 18.15 35.20
CA VAL A 66 3.43 18.75 35.90
C VAL A 66 3.22 18.10 37.27
N ASN A 67 3.24 16.77 37.33
CA ASN A 67 3.03 16.04 38.58
C ASN A 67 4.19 16.25 39.56
N ALA A 68 5.43 16.28 39.06
CA ALA A 68 6.60 16.58 39.86
C ALA A 68 6.55 18.00 40.45
N ILE A 69 6.11 18.99 39.66
CA ILE A 69 5.94 20.37 40.13
C ILE A 69 4.86 20.42 41.21
N HIS A 70 3.71 19.78 40.99
CA HIS A 70 2.66 19.71 41.99
C HIS A 70 3.15 19.11 43.32
N ASP A 71 3.86 17.98 43.27
CA ASP A 71 4.36 17.34 44.49
C ASP A 71 5.44 18.19 45.17
N ALA A 72 6.31 18.85 44.40
CA ALA A 72 7.29 19.79 44.93
C ALA A 72 6.61 21.02 45.59
N THR A 73 5.52 21.54 45.03
CA THR A 73 4.80 22.70 45.60
C THR A 73 4.13 22.41 46.96
N LYS A 74 3.95 21.14 47.34
CA LYS A 74 3.46 20.74 48.67
C LYS A 74 4.52 20.85 49.76
N VAL A 75 5.79 20.91 49.38
CA VAL A 75 6.90 21.04 50.32
C VAL A 75 6.98 22.50 50.80
N LYS A 76 7.21 22.70 52.09
CA LYS A 76 7.49 24.03 52.64
C LYS A 76 8.95 24.37 52.36
N TYR A 77 9.17 25.50 51.69
CA TYR A 77 10.49 26.06 51.43
C TYR A 77 10.82 27.14 52.47
N ALA A 78 12.11 27.26 52.83
CA ALA A 78 12.55 28.26 53.80
C ALA A 78 12.47 29.68 53.24
N ASP A 79 12.78 29.84 51.95
CA ASP A 79 12.64 31.09 51.22
C ASP A 79 12.15 30.87 49.76
N HIS A 80 11.87 31.98 49.08
CA HIS A 80 11.45 31.95 47.67
C HIS A 80 12.58 31.54 46.72
N ALA A 81 13.83 31.84 47.04
CA ALA A 81 14.98 31.52 46.19
C ALA A 81 15.23 30.01 46.13
N GLU A 82 15.15 29.31 47.26
CA GLU A 82 15.22 27.86 47.42
C GLU A 82 14.07 27.17 46.66
N LYS A 83 12.85 27.71 46.74
CA LYS A 83 11.70 27.24 45.94
C LYS A 83 12.01 27.31 44.45
N VAL A 84 12.50 28.46 43.96
CA VAL A 84 12.83 28.65 42.55
C VAL A 84 13.97 27.73 42.12
N GLU A 85 15.01 27.58 42.94
CA GLU A 85 16.15 26.72 42.64
C GLU A 85 15.74 25.24 42.56
N THR A 86 14.86 24.79 43.47
CA THR A 86 14.33 23.42 43.48
C THR A 86 13.40 23.14 42.30
N LEU A 87 12.56 24.11 41.91
CA LEU A 87 11.58 23.92 40.83
C LEU A 87 12.16 24.13 39.43
N ARG A 88 13.24 24.91 39.29
CA ARG A 88 13.92 25.19 38.01
C ARG A 88 14.21 23.92 37.18
N PRO A 89 14.80 22.84 37.72
CA PRO A 89 15.06 21.63 36.95
C PRO A 89 13.79 20.91 36.48
N LEU A 90 12.61 21.22 37.03
CA LEU A 90 11.32 20.68 36.60
C LEU A 90 10.67 21.55 35.50
N TYR A 91 10.80 22.87 35.61
CA TYR A 91 10.25 23.80 34.62
C TYR A 91 10.96 23.75 33.26
N ILE A 92 12.27 23.51 33.23
CA ILE A 92 13.02 23.39 31.96
C ILE A 92 12.46 22.26 31.07
N PRO A 93 12.37 20.99 31.54
CA PRO A 93 11.79 19.91 30.75
C PRO A 93 10.28 20.07 30.50
N LEU A 94 9.54 20.72 31.42
CA LEU A 94 8.14 21.07 31.17
C LEU A 94 8.01 22.02 29.97
N ASN A 95 8.81 23.08 29.92
CA ASN A 95 8.79 24.04 28.82
C ASN A 95 9.21 23.37 27.50
N ASN A 96 10.25 22.55 27.53
CA ASN A 96 10.69 21.80 26.34
C ASN A 96 9.58 20.90 25.79
N SER A 97 8.96 20.09 26.64
CA SER A 97 7.84 19.22 26.22
C SER A 97 6.64 20.03 25.73
N THR A 98 6.33 21.15 26.38
CA THR A 98 5.27 22.08 25.95
C THR A 98 5.52 22.59 24.53
N PHE A 99 6.71 23.14 24.25
CA PHE A 99 7.05 23.65 22.93
C PHE A 99 7.10 22.54 21.88
N ASN A 100 7.65 21.37 22.21
CA ASN A 100 7.66 20.23 21.30
C ASN A 100 6.25 19.81 20.91
N ILE A 101 5.30 19.74 21.86
CA ILE A 101 3.91 19.43 21.58
C ILE A 101 3.31 20.50 20.67
N LEU A 102 3.44 21.79 21.03
CA LEU A 102 2.89 22.92 20.28
C LEU A 102 3.39 22.99 18.84
N LEU A 103 4.67 22.67 18.60
CA LEU A 103 5.26 22.68 17.26
C LEU A 103 4.89 21.44 16.43
N ARG A 104 4.51 20.33 17.07
CA ARG A 104 4.13 19.09 16.39
C ARG A 104 2.65 19.05 16.02
N VAL A 105 1.78 19.59 16.88
CA VAL A 105 0.33 19.51 16.71
C VAL A 105 -0.20 20.72 15.93
N ASN A 106 -1.26 20.52 15.14
CA ASN A 106 -1.89 21.58 14.40
C ASN A 106 -3.06 22.18 15.21
N PRO A 107 -3.01 23.46 15.64
CA PRO A 107 -4.06 24.06 16.46
C PRO A 107 -5.44 24.14 15.79
N SER A 108 -5.48 24.10 14.46
CA SER A 108 -6.74 24.13 13.70
C SER A 108 -7.49 22.79 13.70
N GLU A 109 -6.85 21.70 14.13
CA GLU A 109 -7.47 20.38 14.16
C GLU A 109 -8.25 20.15 15.45
N ARG A 110 -9.49 19.65 15.32
CA ARG A 110 -10.40 19.42 16.46
C ARG A 110 -9.77 18.56 17.56
N ASN A 111 -9.05 17.49 17.20
CA ASN A 111 -8.44 16.58 18.18
C ASN A 111 -7.25 17.21 18.89
N SER A 112 -6.49 18.07 18.20
CA SER A 112 -5.38 18.81 18.78
C SER A 112 -5.90 19.91 19.70
N ARG A 113 -7.00 20.56 19.36
CA ARG A 113 -7.57 21.63 20.18
C ARG A 113 -7.94 21.18 21.59
N ALA A 114 -8.60 20.02 21.72
CA ALA A 114 -8.93 19.48 23.04
C ALA A 114 -7.68 19.20 23.93
N LEU A 115 -6.55 18.84 23.30
CA LEU A 115 -5.28 18.67 24.01
C LEU A 115 -4.71 20.02 24.44
N LEU A 116 -4.71 21.00 23.53
CA LEU A 116 -4.22 22.35 23.82
C LEU A 116 -5.03 23.06 24.90
N ASP A 117 -6.37 22.92 24.88
CA ASP A 117 -7.26 23.46 25.90
C ASP A 117 -6.93 22.84 27.28
N ALA A 118 -6.57 21.55 27.34
CA ALA A 118 -6.15 20.90 28.58
C ALA A 118 -4.77 21.39 29.07
N MET A 119 -3.83 21.70 28.15
CA MET A 119 -2.55 22.32 28.50
C MET A 119 -2.74 23.75 29.03
N GLU A 120 -3.65 24.51 28.42
CA GLU A 120 -4.00 25.86 28.89
C GLU A 120 -4.68 25.83 30.26
N ALA A 121 -5.55 24.84 30.51
CA ALA A 121 -6.12 24.61 31.82
C ALA A 121 -5.04 24.38 32.90
N PHE A 122 -3.97 23.63 32.58
CA PHE A 122 -2.83 23.50 33.49
C PHE A 122 -2.14 24.83 33.78
N ASN A 123 -1.86 25.64 32.76
CA ASN A 123 -1.27 26.96 32.95
C ASN A 123 -2.17 27.88 33.80
N SER A 124 -3.49 27.77 33.66
CA SER A 124 -4.43 28.55 34.46
C SER A 124 -4.44 28.13 35.94
N LEU A 125 -4.19 26.84 36.22
CA LEU A 125 -4.06 26.33 37.60
C LEU A 125 -2.74 26.76 38.23
N THR A 126 -1.64 26.75 37.48
CA THR A 126 -0.32 27.14 38.01
C THR A 126 -0.19 28.64 38.24
N ALA A 127 -1.03 29.46 37.60
CA ALA A 127 -1.10 30.90 37.84
C ALA A 127 -1.63 31.27 39.24
N ASP A 128 -2.33 30.35 39.92
CA ASP A 128 -2.96 30.58 41.21
C ASP A 128 -2.68 29.42 42.17
N GLU A 129 -1.73 29.62 43.09
CA GLU A 129 -1.29 28.59 44.05
C GLU A 129 -2.45 28.02 44.90
N THR A 130 -3.54 28.77 45.08
CA THR A 130 -4.71 28.29 45.84
C THR A 130 -5.52 27.24 45.08
N LYS A 131 -5.38 27.18 43.75
CA LYS A 131 -6.09 26.24 42.88
C LYS A 131 -5.30 24.97 42.57
N LEU A 132 -4.01 24.92 42.95
CA LEU A 132 -3.13 23.75 42.86
C LEU A 132 -3.49 22.66 43.89
N THR A 133 -4.77 22.30 43.96
CA THR A 133 -5.25 21.18 44.76
C THR A 133 -5.07 19.87 44.00
N THR A 134 -4.92 18.76 44.74
CA THR A 134 -4.78 17.44 44.13
C THR A 134 -6.00 17.05 43.29
N GLU A 135 -7.20 17.49 43.68
CA GLU A 135 -8.45 17.26 42.95
C GLU A 135 -8.46 17.98 41.60
N ASN A 136 -8.08 19.26 41.56
CA ASN A 136 -8.07 20.06 40.33
C ASN A 136 -7.04 19.53 39.35
N ILE A 137 -5.85 19.19 39.84
CA ILE A 137 -4.78 18.64 39.00
C ILE A 137 -5.19 17.30 38.43
N ARG A 138 -5.73 16.38 39.25
CA ARG A 138 -6.25 15.09 38.75
C ARG A 138 -7.39 15.24 37.75
N ALA A 139 -8.17 16.32 37.81
CA ALA A 139 -9.21 16.59 36.82
C ALA A 139 -8.58 16.97 35.46
N VAL A 140 -7.63 17.90 35.47
CA VAL A 140 -6.93 18.33 34.25
C VAL A 140 -6.03 17.23 33.68
N GLU A 141 -5.35 16.45 34.52
CA GLU A 141 -4.58 15.26 34.11
C GLU A 141 -5.46 14.28 33.33
N ARG A 142 -6.67 13.98 33.83
CA ARG A 142 -7.62 13.08 33.16
C ARG A 142 -8.08 13.65 31.82
N GLN A 143 -8.35 14.95 31.75
CA GLN A 143 -8.71 15.62 30.51
C GLN A 143 -7.56 15.56 29.48
N PHE A 144 -6.34 15.90 29.91
CA PHE A 144 -5.13 15.86 29.10
C PHE A 144 -4.86 14.45 28.57
N LEU A 145 -4.94 13.43 29.43
CA LEU A 145 -4.72 12.04 29.04
C LEU A 145 -5.79 11.55 28.06
N GLY A 146 -7.06 11.89 28.29
CA GLY A 146 -8.16 11.54 27.39
C GLY A 146 -8.03 12.19 26.00
N ALA A 147 -7.66 13.47 25.96
CA ALA A 147 -7.39 14.19 24.72
C ALA A 147 -6.18 13.61 23.98
N SER A 148 -5.09 13.34 24.71
CA SER A 148 -3.88 12.69 24.20
C SER A 148 -4.17 11.33 23.56
N GLN A 149 -4.91 10.46 24.25
CA GLN A 149 -5.29 9.15 23.73
C GLN A 149 -6.16 9.26 22.47
N THR A 150 -7.09 10.21 22.45
CA THR A 150 -7.96 10.46 21.30
C THR A 150 -7.17 10.92 20.07
N LEU A 151 -6.24 11.86 20.27
CA LEU A 151 -5.34 12.35 19.22
C LEU A 151 -4.47 11.21 18.68
N LEU A 152 -3.75 10.51 19.56
CA LEU A 152 -2.87 9.39 19.19
C LEU A 152 -3.63 8.26 18.48
N LYS A 153 -4.85 7.93 18.94
CA LYS A 153 -5.69 6.90 18.30
C LYS A 153 -6.17 7.33 16.92
N THR A 154 -6.37 8.63 16.70
CA THR A 154 -6.78 9.17 15.40
C THR A 154 -5.62 9.13 14.42
N GLU A 155 -4.44 9.58 14.83
CA GLU A 155 -3.24 9.52 14.00
C GLU A 155 -2.81 8.07 13.72
N TRP A 156 -2.92 7.17 14.70
CA TRP A 156 -2.67 5.75 14.49
C TRP A 156 -3.60 5.12 13.44
N ARG A 157 -4.88 5.49 13.45
CA ARG A 157 -5.83 5.07 12.41
C ARG A 157 -5.45 5.62 11.04
N ARG A 158 -4.95 6.86 10.98
CA ARG A 158 -4.45 7.48 9.74
C ARG A 158 -3.25 6.72 9.19
N VAL A 159 -2.28 6.38 10.03
CA VAL A 159 -1.10 5.56 9.66
C VAL A 159 -1.55 4.20 9.13
N LYS A 160 -2.44 3.50 9.85
CA LYS A 160 -2.95 2.19 9.43
C LYS A 160 -3.75 2.22 8.13
N SER A 161 -4.44 3.32 7.84
CA SER A 161 -5.20 3.45 6.59
C SER A 161 -4.29 3.52 5.35
N GLY A 162 -3.00 3.83 5.54
CA GLY A 162 -2.00 3.98 4.49
C GLY A 162 -2.29 5.15 3.54
N GLU A 163 -1.39 5.43 2.60
CA GLU A 163 -1.67 6.39 1.54
C GLU A 163 -2.53 5.75 0.44
N ARG A 164 -3.36 6.56 -0.24
CA ARG A 164 -4.19 6.10 -1.36
C ARG A 164 -3.34 5.47 -2.46
N THR A 165 -2.12 5.96 -2.65
CA THR A 165 -1.14 5.49 -3.65
C THR A 165 -0.76 4.03 -3.44
N PHE A 166 -0.51 3.60 -2.19
CA PHE A 166 -0.23 2.20 -1.88
C PHE A 166 -1.39 1.27 -2.26
N ARG A 167 -2.63 1.70 -2.00
CA ARG A 167 -3.81 0.93 -2.40
C ARG A 167 -3.90 0.76 -3.91
N VAL A 168 -3.63 1.82 -4.67
CA VAL A 168 -3.64 1.77 -6.14
C VAL A 168 -2.50 0.90 -6.68
N ALA A 169 -1.28 1.05 -6.18
CA ALA A 169 -0.12 0.24 -6.58
C ALA A 169 -0.35 -1.25 -6.31
N LYS A 170 -0.96 -1.59 -5.17
CA LYS A 170 -1.35 -2.97 -4.85
C LYS A 170 -2.32 -3.54 -5.89
N TRP A 171 -3.36 -2.79 -6.26
CA TRP A 171 -4.31 -3.25 -7.28
C TRP A 171 -3.68 -3.36 -8.67
N LEU A 172 -2.82 -2.41 -9.05
CA LEU A 172 -2.06 -2.50 -10.31
C LEU A 172 -1.19 -3.75 -10.36
N ALA A 173 -0.45 -4.06 -9.28
CA ALA A 173 0.36 -5.28 -9.20
C ALA A 173 -0.51 -6.55 -9.35
N VAL A 174 -1.67 -6.60 -8.69
CA VAL A 174 -2.63 -7.71 -8.83
C VAL A 174 -3.13 -7.84 -10.28
N ILE A 175 -3.48 -6.72 -10.92
CA ILE A 175 -3.94 -6.72 -12.32
C ILE A 175 -2.84 -7.24 -13.25
N VAL A 176 -1.59 -6.78 -13.10
CA VAL A 176 -0.46 -7.21 -13.93
C VAL A 176 -0.18 -8.71 -13.76
N ILE A 177 -0.23 -9.22 -12.53
CA ILE A 177 -0.07 -10.67 -12.28
C ILE A 177 -1.21 -11.45 -12.91
N ALA A 178 -2.46 -11.03 -12.69
CA ALA A 178 -3.64 -11.69 -13.24
C ALA A 178 -3.64 -11.70 -14.77
N SER A 179 -3.28 -10.57 -15.42
CA SER A 179 -3.18 -10.49 -16.88
C SER A 179 -2.07 -11.38 -17.42
N SER A 180 -0.94 -11.47 -16.72
CA SER A 180 0.20 -12.32 -17.13
C SER A 180 -0.17 -13.81 -17.05
N VAL A 181 -0.86 -14.23 -15.98
CA VAL A 181 -1.36 -15.60 -15.82
C VAL A 181 -2.41 -15.92 -16.89
N ALA A 182 -3.37 -15.01 -17.12
CA ALA A 182 -4.40 -15.20 -18.15
C ALA A 182 -3.80 -15.33 -19.55
N ALA A 183 -2.80 -14.50 -19.89
CA ALA A 183 -2.08 -14.61 -21.15
C ALA A 183 -1.35 -15.95 -21.29
N ALA A 184 -0.68 -16.41 -20.24
CA ALA A 184 -0.01 -17.71 -20.23
C ALA A 184 -0.99 -18.87 -20.45
N ILE A 185 -2.16 -18.84 -19.80
CA ILE A 185 -3.23 -19.84 -19.97
C ILE A 185 -3.76 -19.82 -21.41
N LEU A 186 -4.02 -18.65 -21.98
CA LEU A 186 -4.51 -18.52 -23.36
C LEU A 186 -3.51 -19.04 -24.39
N ILE A 187 -2.22 -18.77 -24.19
CA ILE A 187 -1.15 -19.29 -25.05
C ILE A 187 -1.10 -20.81 -24.94
N ALA A 188 -1.09 -21.36 -23.72
CA ALA A 188 -1.08 -22.81 -23.50
C ALA A 188 -2.32 -23.51 -24.10
N TYR A 189 -3.51 -22.91 -23.96
CA TYR A 189 -4.74 -23.41 -24.58
C TYR A 189 -4.60 -23.48 -26.11
N ARG A 190 -4.07 -22.43 -26.74
CA ARG A 190 -3.90 -22.40 -28.20
C ARG A 190 -2.84 -23.38 -28.71
N THR A 191 -1.77 -23.60 -27.97
CA THR A 191 -0.68 -24.48 -28.41
C THR A 191 -0.97 -25.96 -28.18
N ILE A 192 -1.75 -26.30 -27.15
CA ILE A 192 -2.07 -27.69 -26.78
C ILE A 192 -3.30 -28.23 -27.52
N TRP A 193 -4.20 -27.36 -28.00
CA TRP A 193 -5.44 -27.78 -28.67
C TRP A 193 -5.54 -27.54 -30.20
N PRO A 194 -4.48 -27.70 -31.02
CA PRO A 194 -4.61 -27.57 -32.47
C PRO A 194 -5.27 -28.80 -33.14
N GLU A 195 -5.25 -29.97 -32.51
CA GLU A 195 -5.68 -31.25 -33.12
C GLU A 195 -7.20 -31.50 -33.13
N ALA A 196 -8.01 -30.66 -32.48
CA ALA A 196 -9.45 -30.86 -32.42
C ALA A 196 -10.23 -30.32 -33.65
N ASN A 197 -9.59 -29.51 -34.52
CA ASN A 197 -10.24 -28.84 -35.66
C ASN A 197 -9.70 -29.24 -37.05
N SER A 198 -8.83 -30.24 -37.16
CA SER A 198 -8.57 -30.92 -38.44
C SER A 198 -9.67 -31.96 -38.69
N SER A 199 -10.68 -31.59 -39.48
CA SER A 199 -11.90 -32.35 -39.77
C SER A 199 -11.68 -33.84 -40.14
N PRO A 200 -12.65 -34.72 -39.82
CA PRO A 200 -12.67 -36.13 -40.21
C PRO A 200 -13.10 -36.32 -41.67
N ASP A 201 -12.38 -35.75 -42.64
CA ASP A 201 -12.77 -35.81 -44.07
C ASP A 201 -11.95 -36.79 -44.93
N SER A 202 -11.32 -37.81 -44.35
CA SER A 202 -10.58 -38.83 -45.12
C SER A 202 -11.18 -40.23 -45.16
N VAL A 203 -12.36 -40.47 -44.55
CA VAL A 203 -12.93 -41.82 -44.44
C VAL A 203 -13.89 -42.21 -45.58
N LEU A 204 -14.31 -41.29 -46.46
CA LEU A 204 -15.31 -41.59 -47.52
C LEU A 204 -14.79 -41.67 -48.97
N SER A 205 -13.48 -41.83 -49.20
CA SER A 205 -12.91 -42.00 -50.56
C SER A 205 -12.33 -43.39 -50.86
N ARG A 206 -12.76 -44.45 -50.15
CA ARG A 206 -12.42 -45.85 -50.50
C ARG A 206 -13.66 -46.74 -50.59
N SER A 207 -14.58 -46.45 -51.52
CA SER A 207 -15.65 -47.42 -51.86
C SER A 207 -16.09 -47.40 -53.33
N LYS A 208 -15.17 -47.08 -54.26
CA LYS A 208 -15.40 -47.30 -55.69
C LYS A 208 -14.25 -48.10 -56.32
N LEU A 209 -14.36 -49.43 -56.25
CA LEU A 209 -13.71 -50.35 -57.17
C LEU A 209 -14.75 -50.71 -58.27
N PRO A 210 -14.41 -50.64 -59.56
CA PRO A 210 -15.34 -50.91 -60.65
C PRO A 210 -15.60 -52.41 -60.84
N SER A 211 -16.87 -52.80 -60.71
CA SER A 211 -17.39 -54.12 -61.08
C SER A 211 -17.67 -54.18 -62.58
N SER A 212 -16.62 -54.32 -63.41
CA SER A 212 -16.79 -54.64 -64.84
C SER A 212 -15.72 -55.62 -65.33
N GLN A 213 -15.77 -56.86 -64.86
CA GLN A 213 -15.14 -58.02 -65.50
C GLN A 213 -15.74 -59.31 -64.93
N ARG A 214 -16.99 -59.62 -65.33
CA ARG A 214 -17.53 -60.98 -65.36
C ARG A 214 -18.43 -61.09 -66.59
N ALA A 215 -17.84 -61.50 -67.71
CA ALA A 215 -18.58 -61.94 -68.88
C ALA A 215 -19.13 -63.35 -68.62
N ALA A 216 -20.39 -63.55 -69.00
CA ALA A 216 -21.20 -64.76 -68.86
C ALA A 216 -20.77 -65.88 -69.84
N PRO A 217 -21.14 -67.15 -69.60
CA PRO A 217 -20.81 -68.28 -70.48
C PRO A 217 -21.79 -68.38 -71.66
N PRO A 218 -21.38 -68.91 -72.82
CA PRO A 218 -22.30 -69.12 -73.93
C PRO A 218 -23.14 -70.39 -73.75
N GLU A 219 -24.42 -70.14 -73.99
CA GLU A 219 -25.60 -70.96 -74.13
C GLU A 219 -25.44 -72.11 -75.14
N LYS A 220 -25.91 -73.30 -74.76
CA LYS A 220 -26.14 -74.45 -75.64
C LYS A 220 -27.59 -74.41 -76.09
N ASP A 221 -27.86 -74.52 -77.39
CA ASP A 221 -29.14 -75.05 -77.85
C ASP A 221 -29.01 -75.82 -79.18
N LYS A 222 -29.41 -77.10 -79.10
CA LYS A 222 -30.13 -77.96 -80.09
C LYS A 222 -29.51 -78.22 -81.48
N LEU A 223 -29.11 -79.47 -81.77
CA LEU A 223 -29.90 -80.59 -82.31
C LEU A 223 -30.37 -80.39 -83.77
N ALA A 224 -29.75 -81.13 -84.70
CA ALA A 224 -30.42 -81.74 -85.86
C ALA A 224 -29.53 -82.83 -86.52
N GLN A 225 -30.08 -84.04 -86.57
CA GLN A 225 -29.82 -85.18 -87.49
C GLN A 225 -28.50 -85.96 -87.39
#